data_AF-A0A2W4P2G4-F1
#
_entry.id   AF-A0A2W4P2G4-F1
#
_cell.length_a   1.000
_cell.length_b   1.000
_cell.length_c   1.000
_cell.angle_alpha   90.00
_cell.angle_beta   90.00
_cell.angle_gamma   90.00
#
_symmetry.space_group_name_H-M   'P 1'
#
loop_
_entity.id
_entity.type
_entity.pdbx_description
1 polymer ?
#
loop_
_entity_poly.entity_id
_entity_poly.type
_entity_poly.pdbx_seq_one_letter_code
_entity_poly.pdbx_strand_id
1 'polypeptide(L)'
;FFSSVVILPVFFFLLAFPNPTLLLTIFFFWGALHVLHQVTYIVELYNHKEQNFVRRGSAISPLARLIDYGVILTCLFPLAAFKISQGSFDIGTNDLTAVIPEFFQQAWFFYVMAGVFSVAFIAFLIKTTIEYRRGYINWPKTMFILLTVIVAFTVPALPNLDTAFQGMNTWHSLQYLAITFYIIRLRQQTGELEKDAPLVARFSKSKDSRGLFALSLMMLLGSVIVFIVVYALAGIIKPGIDANQHFDIAYYTAILSFLWIHYYHDHFLFTNFEALDAAYKGA
;
A
#
# COMPACT_ATOMS: atom_id res chain seq x y z
N PHE A 1 -1.69 -17.47 -8.21
CA PHE A 1 -1.81 -16.41 -9.24
C PHE A 1 -3.15 -16.46 -9.95
N PHE A 2 -3.49 -17.55 -10.66
CA PHE A 2 -4.76 -17.60 -11.41
C PHE A 2 -6.02 -17.53 -10.51
N SER A 3 -5.98 -18.17 -9.34
CA SER A 3 -7.12 -18.17 -8.42
C SER A 3 -7.43 -16.78 -7.84
N SER A 4 -6.43 -15.96 -7.51
CA SER A 4 -6.65 -14.61 -6.95
C SER A 4 -7.22 -13.63 -7.98
N VAL A 5 -6.83 -13.76 -9.25
CA VAL A 5 -7.32 -12.93 -10.37
C VAL A 5 -8.80 -13.19 -10.69
N VAL A 6 -9.34 -14.35 -10.31
CA VAL A 6 -10.77 -14.68 -10.51
C VAL A 6 -11.57 -14.50 -9.23
N ILE A 7 -11.05 -14.95 -8.09
CA ILE A 7 -11.78 -14.91 -6.80
C ILE A 7 -12.00 -13.47 -6.33
N LEU A 8 -11.00 -12.60 -6.43
CA LEU A 8 -11.12 -11.23 -5.93
C LEU A 8 -12.18 -10.44 -6.72
N PRO A 9 -12.19 -10.40 -8.07
CA PRO A 9 -13.24 -9.69 -8.80
C PRO A 9 -14.65 -10.24 -8.54
N VAL A 10 -14.80 -11.57 -8.38
CA VAL A 10 -16.08 -12.18 -8.01
C VAL A 10 -16.52 -11.74 -6.61
N PHE A 11 -15.62 -11.73 -5.63
CA PHE A 11 -15.90 -11.24 -4.29
C PHE A 11 -16.37 -9.77 -4.29
N PHE A 12 -15.68 -8.92 -5.07
CA PHE A 12 -16.08 -7.53 -5.26
C PHE A 12 -17.46 -7.41 -5.89
N PHE A 13 -17.73 -8.16 -6.96
CA PHE A 13 -19.04 -8.17 -7.59
C PHE A 13 -20.14 -8.61 -6.62
N LEU A 14 -19.90 -9.64 -5.80
CA LEU A 14 -20.87 -10.14 -4.84
C LEU A 14 -21.16 -9.19 -3.67
N LEU A 15 -20.20 -8.34 -3.27
CA LEU A 15 -20.39 -7.37 -2.19
C LEU A 15 -20.79 -5.97 -2.67
N ALA A 16 -20.37 -5.55 -3.86
CA ALA A 16 -20.65 -4.22 -4.40
C ALA A 16 -22.16 -3.97 -4.57
N PHE A 17 -22.93 -5.01 -4.91
CA PHE A 17 -24.39 -4.92 -5.07
C PHE A 17 -25.15 -4.84 -3.73
N PRO A 18 -24.94 -5.76 -2.76
CA PRO A 18 -25.72 -5.77 -1.52
C PRO A 18 -25.16 -4.88 -0.41
N ASN A 19 -23.85 -4.67 -0.32
CA ASN A 19 -23.24 -3.97 0.80
C ASN A 19 -21.94 -3.24 0.40
N PRO A 20 -22.05 -2.14 -0.38
CA PRO A 20 -20.90 -1.37 -0.83
C PRO A 20 -20.11 -0.76 0.33
N THR A 21 -20.77 -0.36 1.42
CA THR A 21 -20.11 0.17 2.63
C THR A 21 -19.16 -0.86 3.25
N LEU A 22 -19.61 -2.11 3.43
CA LEU A 22 -18.76 -3.18 3.96
C LEU A 22 -17.57 -3.47 3.03
N LEU A 23 -17.81 -3.49 1.72
CA LEU A 23 -16.75 -3.68 0.72
C LEU A 23 -15.67 -2.60 0.86
N LEU A 24 -16.08 -1.33 0.94
CA LEU A 24 -15.16 -0.21 1.10
C LEU A 24 -14.40 -0.30 2.43
N THR A 25 -15.07 -0.63 3.54
CA THR A 25 -14.41 -0.79 4.84
C THR A 25 -13.30 -1.84 4.79
N ILE A 26 -13.57 -3.01 4.20
CA ILE A 26 -12.56 -4.06 4.06
C ILE A 26 -11.45 -3.61 3.12
N PHE A 27 -11.81 -2.98 1.99
CA PHE A 27 -10.84 -2.52 0.99
C PHE A 27 -9.88 -1.48 1.55
N PHE A 28 -10.38 -0.44 2.21
CA PHE A 28 -9.55 0.62 2.79
C PHE A 28 -8.75 0.15 4.00
N PHE A 29 -9.30 -0.77 4.80
CA PHE A 29 -8.52 -1.44 5.84
C PHE A 29 -7.33 -2.20 5.24
N TRP A 30 -7.55 -3.00 4.21
CA TRP A 30 -6.48 -3.72 3.52
C TRP A 30 -5.50 -2.78 2.81
N GLY A 31 -5.99 -1.71 2.18
CA GLY A 31 -5.18 -0.68 1.55
C GLY A 31 -4.25 0.02 2.55
N ALA A 32 -4.76 0.36 3.75
CA ALA A 32 -3.94 0.92 4.82
C ALA A 32 -2.84 -0.05 5.26
N LEU A 33 -3.17 -1.33 5.46
CA LEU A 33 -2.17 -2.36 5.80
C LEU A 33 -1.13 -2.53 4.68
N HIS A 34 -1.57 -2.54 3.42
CA HIS A 34 -0.71 -2.67 2.26
C HIS A 34 0.33 -1.56 2.19
N VAL A 35 -0.08 -0.29 2.31
CA VAL A 35 0.86 0.85 2.28
C VAL A 35 1.86 0.75 3.43
N LEU A 36 1.40 0.43 4.64
CA LEU A 36 2.28 0.30 5.80
C LEU A 36 3.28 -0.86 5.64
N HIS A 37 2.84 -1.99 5.09
CA HIS A 37 3.68 -3.15 4.79
C HIS A 37 4.75 -2.84 3.73
N GLN A 38 4.42 -2.01 2.75
CA GLN A 38 5.38 -1.56 1.74
C GLN A 38 6.44 -0.63 2.34
N VAL A 39 6.05 0.30 3.20
CA VAL A 39 6.98 1.18 3.90
C VAL A 39 7.95 0.36 4.76
N THR A 40 7.46 -0.64 5.50
CA THR A 40 8.33 -1.53 6.29
C THR A 40 9.30 -2.31 5.40
N TYR A 41 8.87 -2.75 4.22
CA TYR A 41 9.76 -3.39 3.24
C TYR A 41 10.89 -2.46 2.79
N ILE A 42 10.61 -1.19 2.45
CA ILE A 42 11.65 -0.23 2.05
C ILE A 42 12.63 0.03 3.21
N VAL A 43 12.13 0.17 4.43
CA VAL A 43 12.98 0.28 5.62
C VAL A 43 13.88 -0.94 5.78
N GLU A 44 13.37 -2.13 5.49
CA GLU A 44 14.15 -3.34 5.54
C GLU A 44 15.19 -3.42 4.43
N LEU A 45 14.90 -2.91 3.23
CA LEU A 45 15.91 -2.77 2.18
C LEU A 45 17.07 -1.85 2.59
N TYR A 46 16.78 -0.76 3.32
CA TYR A 46 17.83 0.09 3.88
C TYR A 46 18.67 -0.63 4.93
N ASN A 47 18.04 -1.42 5.80
CA ASN A 47 18.75 -2.23 6.80
C ASN A 47 19.63 -3.29 6.12
N HIS A 48 19.07 -4.02 5.16
CA HIS A 48 19.76 -5.05 4.38
C HIS A 48 20.97 -4.48 3.65
N LYS A 49 20.81 -3.31 3.01
CA LYS A 49 21.91 -2.60 2.35
C LYS A 49 23.01 -2.20 3.34
N GLU A 50 22.62 -1.61 4.46
CA GLU A 50 23.55 -1.17 5.50
C GLU A 50 24.36 -2.36 6.05
N GLN A 51 23.70 -3.49 6.31
CA GLN A 51 24.31 -4.69 6.88
C GLN A 51 25.28 -5.38 5.92
N ASN A 52 24.89 -5.54 4.65
CA ASN A 52 25.64 -6.39 3.71
C ASN A 52 26.69 -5.65 2.89
N PHE A 53 26.44 -4.37 2.58
CA PHE A 53 27.23 -3.63 1.59
C PHE A 53 27.92 -2.37 2.14
N VAL A 54 27.33 -1.66 3.11
CA VAL A 54 27.89 -0.38 3.59
C VAL A 54 28.75 -0.57 4.85
N ARG A 55 28.18 -1.18 5.89
CA ARG A 55 28.82 -1.39 7.18
C ARG A 55 28.63 -2.84 7.61
N ARG A 56 29.50 -3.71 7.11
CA ARG A 56 29.53 -5.13 7.52
C ARG A 56 29.79 -5.22 9.03
N GLY A 57 28.80 -5.72 9.78
CA GLY A 57 28.81 -5.73 11.25
C GLY A 57 28.05 -4.58 11.92
N SER A 58 27.27 -3.79 11.17
CA SER A 58 26.45 -2.68 11.66
C SER A 58 25.34 -3.11 12.64
N ALA A 59 25.14 -2.27 13.65
CA ALA A 59 24.29 -2.44 14.83
C ALA A 59 22.76 -2.42 14.53
N ILE A 60 22.28 -3.31 13.68
CA ILE A 60 20.84 -3.53 13.50
C ILE A 60 20.39 -4.52 14.57
N SER A 61 20.02 -3.98 15.74
CA SER A 61 19.40 -4.76 16.80
C SER A 61 17.95 -5.13 16.40
N PRO A 62 17.47 -6.36 16.69
CA PRO A 62 16.06 -6.73 16.52
C PRO A 62 15.11 -5.75 17.21
N LEU A 63 15.53 -5.20 18.37
CA LEU A 63 14.74 -4.19 19.08
C LEU A 63 14.65 -2.86 18.31
N ALA A 64 15.73 -2.43 17.67
CA ALA A 64 15.72 -1.22 16.85
C ALA A 64 14.79 -1.36 15.63
N ARG A 65 14.76 -2.56 15.03
CA ARG A 65 13.82 -2.90 13.94
C ARG A 65 12.37 -2.90 14.43
N LEU A 66 12.11 -3.51 15.59
CA LEU A 66 10.77 -3.53 16.19
C LEU A 66 10.25 -2.12 16.47
N ILE A 67 11.12 -1.22 16.93
CA ILE A 67 10.77 0.20 17.15
C ILE A 67 10.45 0.89 15.82
N ASP A 68 11.27 0.71 14.78
CA ASP A 68 11.04 1.27 13.44
C ASP A 68 9.70 0.77 12.85
N TYR A 69 9.41 -0.53 12.96
CA TYR A 69 8.14 -1.09 12.51
C TYR A 69 6.97 -0.61 13.37
N GLY A 70 7.15 -0.52 14.69
CA GLY A 70 6.11 -0.08 15.61
C GLY A 70 5.62 1.32 15.26
N VAL A 71 6.53 2.27 15.02
CA VAL A 71 6.14 3.65 14.67
C VAL A 71 5.48 3.72 13.29
N ILE A 72 5.96 2.96 12.32
CA ILE A 72 5.36 2.89 10.96
C ILE A 72 3.96 2.31 11.04
N LEU A 73 3.81 1.13 11.65
CA LEU A 73 2.55 0.39 11.67
C LEU A 73 1.45 1.12 12.46
N THR A 74 1.80 2.09 13.31
CA THR A 74 0.85 2.77 14.19
C THR A 74 0.55 4.21 13.78
N CYS A 75 1.30 4.80 12.85
CA CYS A 75 1.21 6.25 12.56
C CYS A 75 -0.13 6.71 11.97
N LEU A 76 -0.88 5.84 11.27
CA LEU A 76 -2.20 6.19 10.70
C LEU A 76 -3.32 6.18 11.74
N PHE A 77 -3.19 5.38 12.78
CA PHE A 77 -4.33 5.03 13.62
C PHE A 77 -4.83 6.10 14.59
N PRO A 78 -4.00 7.01 15.16
CA PRO A 78 -4.50 8.00 16.11
C PRO A 78 -5.60 8.89 15.54
N LEU A 79 -5.37 9.49 14.37
CA LEU A 79 -6.36 10.37 13.73
C LEU A 79 -7.52 9.60 13.11
N ALA A 80 -7.28 8.38 12.59
CA ALA A 80 -8.35 7.53 12.13
C ALA A 80 -9.30 7.13 13.28
N ALA A 81 -8.75 6.70 14.41
CA ALA A 81 -9.52 6.35 15.61
C ALA A 81 -10.26 7.57 16.20
N PHE A 82 -9.66 8.76 16.14
CA PHE A 82 -10.33 10.00 16.53
C PHE A 82 -11.58 10.25 15.67
N LYS A 83 -11.46 10.15 14.34
CA LYS A 83 -12.62 10.31 13.45
C LYS A 83 -13.70 9.25 13.66
N ILE A 84 -13.31 7.99 13.84
CA ILE A 84 -14.23 6.90 14.16
C ILE A 84 -14.99 7.22 15.45
N SER A 85 -14.31 7.78 16.47
CA SER A 85 -14.96 8.17 17.72
C SER A 85 -15.91 9.37 17.62
N GLN A 86 -15.79 10.16 16.55
CA GLN A 86 -16.68 11.29 16.25
C GLN A 86 -17.79 10.95 15.26
N GLY A 87 -17.83 9.72 14.74
CA GLY A 87 -18.75 9.34 13.66
C GLY A 87 -18.54 10.10 12.36
N SER A 88 -17.31 10.56 12.10
CA SER A 88 -16.93 11.33 10.89
C SER A 88 -16.00 10.54 9.97
N PHE A 89 -16.19 9.22 9.93
CA PHE A 89 -15.36 8.29 9.16
C PHE A 89 -16.03 7.94 7.83
N ASP A 90 -16.09 8.94 6.94
CA ASP A 90 -16.75 8.86 5.63
C ASP A 90 -15.76 8.70 4.46
N ILE A 91 -16.18 8.00 3.40
CA ILE A 91 -15.49 7.91 2.10
C ILE A 91 -16.48 8.27 1.00
N GLY A 92 -16.25 9.40 0.35
CA GLY A 92 -17.21 9.96 -0.60
C GLY A 92 -18.54 10.23 0.09
N THR A 93 -19.60 9.54 -0.34
CA THR A 93 -20.94 9.62 0.25
C THR A 93 -21.28 8.44 1.19
N ASN A 94 -20.33 7.51 1.40
CA ASN A 94 -20.56 6.31 2.19
C ASN A 94 -19.98 6.49 3.60
N ASP A 95 -20.86 6.37 4.62
CA ASP A 95 -20.45 6.35 6.04
C ASP A 95 -19.97 4.94 6.42
N LEU A 96 -18.66 4.80 6.67
CA LEU A 96 -18.06 3.52 7.07
C LEU A 96 -18.22 3.27 8.57
N THR A 97 -18.50 4.30 9.35
CA THR A 97 -18.78 4.17 10.79
C THR A 97 -19.96 3.23 11.02
N ALA A 98 -20.94 3.22 10.10
CA ALA A 98 -22.12 2.37 10.14
C ALA A 98 -21.82 0.86 10.20
N VAL A 99 -20.65 0.42 9.69
CA VAL A 99 -20.23 -0.99 9.74
C VAL A 99 -19.19 -1.27 10.83
N ILE A 100 -18.69 -0.24 11.50
CA ILE A 100 -17.76 -0.37 12.63
C ILE A 100 -18.58 -0.62 13.90
N PRO A 101 -18.30 -1.68 14.68
CA PRO A 101 -19.02 -1.93 15.93
C PRO A 101 -18.97 -0.73 16.89
N GLU A 102 -20.09 -0.41 17.54
CA GLU A 102 -20.22 0.72 18.49
C GLU A 102 -19.14 0.72 19.58
N PHE A 103 -18.66 -0.47 19.96
CA PHE A 103 -17.55 -0.64 20.88
C PHE A 103 -16.30 0.15 20.45
N PHE A 104 -15.95 0.16 19.17
CA PHE A 104 -14.79 0.88 18.62
C PHE A 104 -15.06 2.36 18.32
N GLN A 105 -16.31 2.80 18.37
CA GLN A 105 -16.71 4.20 18.19
C GLN A 105 -16.57 5.02 19.50
N GLN A 106 -16.15 4.39 20.59
CA GLN A 106 -15.99 5.06 21.87
C GLN A 106 -14.62 5.74 22.00
N ALA A 107 -14.53 6.75 22.86
CA ALA A 107 -13.30 7.53 23.08
C ALA A 107 -12.10 6.67 23.54
N TRP A 108 -12.33 5.53 24.19
CA TRP A 108 -11.25 4.62 24.60
C TRP A 108 -10.41 4.16 23.41
N PHE A 109 -11.04 3.94 22.25
CA PHE A 109 -10.34 3.47 21.05
C PHE A 109 -9.32 4.50 20.58
N PHE A 110 -9.71 5.78 20.55
CA PHE A 110 -8.79 6.89 20.28
C PHE A 110 -7.62 6.92 21.27
N TYR A 111 -7.90 6.89 22.58
CA TYR A 111 -6.84 6.97 23.59
C TYR A 111 -5.86 5.80 23.51
N VAL A 112 -6.34 4.59 23.23
CA VAL A 112 -5.49 3.41 23.04
C VAL A 112 -4.61 3.57 21.81
N MET A 113 -5.17 3.89 20.64
CA MET A 113 -4.38 4.01 19.40
C MET A 113 -3.38 5.17 19.48
N ALA A 114 -3.76 6.30 20.07
CA ALA A 114 -2.88 7.42 20.33
C ALA A 114 -1.76 7.07 21.32
N GLY A 115 -2.09 6.33 22.39
CA GLY A 115 -1.12 5.85 23.37
C GLY A 115 -0.08 4.91 22.76
N VAL A 116 -0.52 3.91 21.99
CA VAL A 116 0.35 2.97 21.29
C VAL A 116 1.29 3.68 20.34
N PHE A 117 0.78 4.60 19.50
CA PHE A 117 1.60 5.40 18.61
C PHE A 117 2.59 6.29 19.39
N SER A 118 2.15 6.94 20.47
CA SER A 118 3.01 7.82 21.27
C SER A 118 4.18 7.05 21.88
N VAL A 119 3.94 5.86 22.42
CA VAL A 119 5.00 4.98 22.95
C VAL A 119 5.97 4.59 21.83
N ALA A 120 5.47 4.17 20.66
CA ALA A 120 6.32 3.80 19.53
C ALA A 120 7.14 4.98 19.00
N PHE A 121 6.54 6.18 18.91
CA PHE A 121 7.19 7.39 18.45
C PHE A 121 8.26 7.88 19.43
N ILE A 122 7.99 7.87 20.73
CA ILE A 122 8.98 8.20 21.76
C ILE A 122 10.14 7.21 21.73
N ALA A 123 9.85 5.90 21.62
CA ALA A 123 10.88 4.88 21.47
C ALA A 123 11.73 5.12 20.22
N PHE A 124 11.11 5.50 19.10
CA PHE A 124 11.80 5.86 17.86
C PHE A 124 12.72 7.08 18.03
N LEU A 125 12.27 8.13 18.72
CA LEU A 125 13.09 9.32 19.00
C LEU A 125 14.29 9.01 19.90
N ILE A 126 14.06 8.25 20.98
CA ILE A 126 15.14 7.81 21.90
C ILE A 126 16.15 6.97 21.13
N LYS A 127 15.68 5.96 20.39
CA LYS A 127 16.50 5.07 19.59
C LYS A 127 17.33 5.85 18.57
N THR A 128 16.70 6.74 17.80
CA THR A 128 17.38 7.59 16.81
C THR A 128 18.42 8.51 17.45
N THR A 129 18.14 9.06 18.63
CA THR A 129 19.10 9.88 19.39
C THR A 129 20.32 9.08 19.82
N ILE A 130 20.12 7.82 20.25
CA ILE A 130 21.21 6.91 20.61
C ILE A 130 22.05 6.54 19.37
N GLU A 131 21.41 6.20 18.25
CA GLU A 131 22.06 5.89 16.97
C GLU A 131 22.91 7.08 16.48
N TYR A 132 22.37 8.30 16.60
CA TYR A 132 23.06 9.55 16.25
C TYR A 132 24.29 9.78 17.15
N ARG A 133 24.11 9.73 18.48
CA ARG A 133 25.21 9.95 19.43
C ARG A 133 26.34 8.93 19.31
N ARG A 134 26.02 7.71 18.89
CA ARG A 134 27.00 6.62 18.69
C ARG A 134 27.54 6.52 17.26
N GLY A 135 27.11 7.40 16.35
CA GLY A 135 27.70 7.55 15.01
C GLY A 135 27.33 6.48 13.98
N TYR A 136 26.33 5.63 14.24
CA TYR A 136 25.92 4.56 13.32
C TYR A 136 24.50 4.73 12.76
N ILE A 137 23.90 5.91 12.91
CA ILE A 137 22.61 6.24 12.31
C ILE A 137 22.61 6.01 10.78
N ASN A 138 21.53 5.38 10.30
CA ASN A 138 21.23 5.26 8.87
C ASN A 138 20.30 6.42 8.48
N TRP A 139 20.90 7.54 8.07
CA TRP A 139 20.17 8.77 7.75
C TRP A 139 19.10 8.60 6.67
N PRO A 140 19.36 7.94 5.52
CA PRO A 140 18.33 7.70 4.51
C PRO A 140 17.09 6.98 5.06
N LYS A 141 17.30 5.93 5.87
CA LYS A 141 16.23 5.19 6.55
C LYS A 141 15.46 6.08 7.51
N THR A 142 16.16 6.77 8.41
CA THR A 142 15.54 7.60 9.46
C THR A 142 14.73 8.73 8.84
N MET A 143 15.24 9.40 7.80
CA MET A 143 14.50 10.44 7.08
C MET A 143 13.27 9.87 6.37
N PHE A 144 13.38 8.70 5.73
CA PHE A 144 12.26 8.03 5.10
C PHE A 144 11.14 7.70 6.10
N ILE A 145 11.48 7.15 7.27
CA ILE A 145 10.52 6.88 8.35
C ILE A 145 9.88 8.17 8.82
N LEU A 146 10.67 9.22 9.10
CA LEU A 146 10.13 10.48 9.61
C LEU A 146 9.16 11.14 8.62
N LEU A 147 9.52 11.20 7.33
CA LEU A 147 8.65 11.72 6.28
C LEU A 147 7.37 10.89 6.16
N THR A 148 7.49 9.57 6.23
CA THR A 148 6.33 8.67 6.19
C THR A 148 5.41 8.92 7.38
N VAL A 149 5.95 9.01 8.60
CA VAL A 149 5.16 9.29 9.81
C VAL A 149 4.43 10.63 9.68
N ILE A 150 5.08 11.69 9.20
CA ILE A 150 4.43 13.01 9.02
C ILE A 150 3.27 12.93 8.02
N VAL A 151 3.51 12.32 6.85
CA VAL A 151 2.50 12.20 5.80
C VAL A 151 1.36 11.28 6.23
N ALA A 152 1.68 10.09 6.71
CA ALA A 152 0.70 9.10 7.12
C ALA A 152 -0.13 9.55 8.33
N PHE A 153 0.49 10.19 9.32
CA PHE A 153 -0.24 10.73 10.47
C PHE A 153 -1.27 11.78 10.06
N THR A 154 -0.98 12.60 9.05
CA THR A 154 -1.87 13.70 8.62
C THR A 154 -2.95 13.27 7.63
N VAL A 155 -2.77 12.17 6.92
CA VAL A 155 -3.72 11.70 5.89
C VAL A 155 -5.14 11.49 6.42
N PRO A 156 -5.36 10.81 7.57
CA PRO A 156 -6.71 10.65 8.12
C PRO A 156 -7.36 11.97 8.56
N ALA A 157 -6.58 13.05 8.75
CA ALA A 157 -7.13 14.36 9.10
C ALA A 157 -7.92 15.01 7.94
N LEU A 158 -7.65 14.59 6.70
CA LEU A 158 -8.27 15.18 5.51
C LEU A 158 -9.77 14.83 5.44
N PRO A 159 -10.65 15.76 5.00
CA PRO A 159 -12.09 15.58 5.06
C PRO A 159 -12.59 14.43 4.19
N ASN A 160 -12.02 14.26 2.98
CA ASN A 160 -12.36 13.14 2.10
C ASN A 160 -11.27 12.06 2.17
N LEU A 161 -11.56 10.98 2.91
CA LEU A 161 -10.63 9.87 3.08
C LEU A 161 -10.38 9.12 1.77
N ASP A 162 -11.33 9.10 0.82
CA ASP A 162 -11.14 8.48 -0.49
C ASP A 162 -9.96 9.12 -1.23
N THR A 163 -10.04 10.44 -1.47
CA THR A 163 -8.98 11.20 -2.13
C THR A 163 -7.67 11.13 -1.36
N ALA A 164 -7.73 11.17 -0.03
CA ALA A 164 -6.55 11.14 0.82
C ALA A 164 -5.78 9.80 0.70
N PHE A 165 -6.49 8.66 0.78
CA PHE A 165 -5.88 7.34 0.59
C PHE A 165 -5.48 7.09 -0.86
N GLN A 166 -6.24 7.57 -1.85
CA GLN A 166 -5.80 7.52 -3.26
C GLN A 166 -4.53 8.33 -3.51
N GLY A 167 -4.40 9.50 -2.87
CA GLY A 167 -3.18 10.31 -2.89
C GLY A 167 -1.99 9.57 -2.27
N MET A 168 -2.20 8.91 -1.13
CA MET A 168 -1.18 8.08 -0.48
C MET A 168 -0.77 6.90 -1.37
N ASN A 169 -1.74 6.20 -1.97
CA ASN A 169 -1.50 5.11 -2.91
C ASN A 169 -0.72 5.61 -4.12
N THR A 170 -1.04 6.79 -4.66
CA THR A 170 -0.31 7.38 -5.79
C THR A 170 1.12 7.72 -5.40
N TRP A 171 1.30 8.41 -4.27
CA TRP A 171 2.62 8.78 -3.74
C TRP A 171 3.51 7.55 -3.56
N HIS A 172 3.00 6.52 -2.89
CA HIS A 172 3.75 5.31 -2.64
C HIS A 172 3.98 4.49 -3.92
N SER A 173 2.97 4.36 -4.78
CA SER A 173 3.08 3.64 -6.05
C SER A 173 4.11 4.26 -6.99
N LEU A 174 4.28 5.58 -7.00
CA LEU A 174 5.31 6.24 -7.80
C LEU A 174 6.72 5.83 -7.37
N GLN A 175 6.97 5.78 -6.06
CA GLN A 175 8.25 5.32 -5.51
C GLN A 175 8.49 3.86 -5.91
N TYR A 176 7.46 3.03 -5.77
CA TYR A 176 7.55 1.62 -6.06
C TYR A 176 7.68 1.30 -7.55
N LEU A 177 7.00 2.03 -8.42
CA LEU A 177 7.08 1.87 -9.87
C LEU A 177 8.53 2.08 -10.34
N ALA A 178 9.21 3.10 -9.82
CA ALA A 178 10.61 3.38 -10.13
C ALA A 178 11.53 2.21 -9.70
N ILE A 179 11.34 1.70 -8.47
CA ILE A 179 12.12 0.55 -7.96
C ILE A 179 11.83 -0.71 -8.76
N THR A 180 10.56 -0.97 -9.09
CA THR A 180 10.12 -2.13 -9.87
C THR A 180 10.73 -2.11 -11.26
N PHE A 181 10.72 -0.96 -11.94
CA PHE A 181 11.33 -0.82 -13.26
C PHE A 181 12.85 -1.02 -13.20
N TYR A 182 13.49 -0.56 -12.12
CA TYR A 182 14.90 -0.81 -11.88
C TYR A 182 15.21 -2.30 -11.67
N ILE A 183 14.44 -2.99 -10.82
CA ILE A 183 14.58 -4.44 -10.58
C ILE A 183 14.35 -5.23 -11.87
N ILE A 184 13.29 -4.91 -12.63
CA ILE A 184 12.99 -5.57 -13.91
C ILE A 184 14.17 -5.42 -14.88
N ARG A 185 14.78 -4.24 -14.93
CA ARG A 185 15.96 -3.99 -15.77
C ARG A 185 17.16 -4.83 -15.35
N LEU A 186 17.43 -4.95 -14.05
CA LEU A 186 18.50 -5.81 -13.53
C LEU A 186 18.25 -7.28 -13.86
N ARG A 187 17.03 -7.78 -13.66
CA ARG A 187 16.64 -9.17 -13.99
C ARG A 187 16.65 -9.46 -15.48
N GLN A 188 16.44 -8.44 -16.33
CA GLN A 188 16.61 -8.56 -17.77
C GLN A 188 18.09 -8.70 -18.14
N GLN A 189 18.99 -8.00 -17.45
CA GLN A 189 20.45 -8.12 -17.67
C GLN A 189 20.99 -9.47 -17.25
N THR A 190 20.44 -10.09 -16.21
CA THR A 190 20.82 -11.45 -15.77
C THR A 190 20.14 -12.57 -16.57
N GLY A 191 19.21 -12.24 -17.48
CA GLY A 191 18.46 -13.21 -18.29
C GLY A 191 17.40 -14.00 -17.53
N GLU A 192 17.19 -13.72 -16.24
CA GLU A 192 16.19 -14.38 -15.41
C GLU A 192 14.76 -14.05 -15.84
N LEU A 193 14.54 -12.83 -16.34
CA LEU A 193 13.20 -12.35 -16.69
C LEU A 193 12.58 -13.12 -17.86
N GLU A 194 13.39 -13.62 -18.81
CA GLU A 194 12.89 -14.38 -19.95
C GLU A 194 12.33 -15.77 -19.54
N LYS A 195 12.80 -16.31 -18.41
CA LYS A 195 12.34 -17.60 -17.88
C LYS A 195 11.07 -17.47 -17.06
N ASP A 196 11.01 -16.45 -16.20
CA ASP A 196 9.94 -16.32 -15.20
C ASP A 196 8.74 -15.51 -15.71
N ALA A 197 8.98 -14.50 -16.57
CA ALA A 197 7.96 -13.54 -16.99
C ALA A 197 8.15 -13.12 -18.46
N PRO A 198 7.94 -14.04 -19.42
CA PRO A 198 8.26 -13.80 -20.83
C PRO A 198 7.48 -12.63 -21.46
N LEU A 199 6.27 -12.34 -20.95
CA LEU A 199 5.50 -11.17 -21.39
C LEU A 199 6.18 -9.87 -20.94
N VAL A 200 6.56 -9.77 -19.67
CA VAL A 200 7.25 -8.59 -19.12
C VAL A 200 8.61 -8.41 -19.79
N ALA A 201 9.32 -9.52 -20.07
CA ALA A 201 10.58 -9.52 -20.79
C ALA A 201 10.47 -8.94 -22.21
N ARG A 202 9.33 -9.13 -22.90
CA ARG A 202 9.11 -8.50 -24.22
C ARG A 202 9.00 -6.98 -24.11
N PHE A 203 8.37 -6.48 -23.05
CA PHE A 203 8.18 -5.05 -22.81
C PHE A 203 9.38 -4.38 -22.12
N SER A 204 10.32 -5.13 -21.55
CA SER A 204 11.54 -4.61 -20.91
C SER A 204 12.77 -4.55 -21.84
N LYS A 205 12.66 -5.04 -23.09
CA LYS A 205 13.78 -5.09 -24.05
C LYS A 205 14.26 -3.72 -24.55
N SER A 206 13.46 -2.67 -24.41
CA SER A 206 13.87 -1.32 -24.81
C SER A 206 14.94 -0.76 -23.88
N LYS A 207 15.87 0.04 -24.44
CA LYS A 207 16.94 0.71 -23.68
C LYS A 207 16.41 1.62 -22.55
N ASP A 208 15.20 2.13 -22.74
CA ASP A 208 14.48 2.99 -21.80
C ASP A 208 13.26 2.26 -21.21
N SER A 209 12.73 2.72 -20.07
CA SER A 209 11.54 2.14 -19.41
C SER A 209 10.22 2.34 -20.16
N ARG A 210 10.25 2.85 -21.41
CA ARG A 210 9.06 3.17 -22.22
C ARG A 210 8.16 1.96 -22.47
N GLY A 211 8.75 0.79 -22.72
CA GLY A 211 7.97 -0.43 -22.94
C GLY A 211 7.22 -0.88 -21.68
N LEU A 212 7.80 -0.68 -20.50
CA LEU A 212 7.11 -0.94 -19.23
C LEU A 212 5.98 0.07 -18.96
N PHE A 213 6.19 1.35 -19.29
CA PHE A 213 5.09 2.34 -19.27
C PHE A 213 3.97 2.00 -20.25
N ALA A 214 4.30 1.51 -21.45
CA ALA A 214 3.31 1.06 -22.42
C ALA A 214 2.52 -0.14 -21.88
N LEU A 215 3.18 -1.09 -21.20
CA LEU A 215 2.51 -2.20 -20.53
C LEU A 215 1.55 -1.71 -19.44
N SER A 216 1.98 -0.79 -18.58
CA SER A 216 1.11 -0.16 -17.56
C SER A 216 -0.10 0.55 -18.20
N LEU A 217 0.11 1.27 -19.30
CA LEU A 217 -0.97 1.93 -20.02
C LEU A 217 -1.97 0.94 -20.62
N MET A 218 -1.50 -0.17 -21.20
CA MET A 218 -2.40 -1.22 -21.71
C MET A 218 -3.21 -1.85 -20.58
N MET A 219 -2.61 -2.09 -19.42
CA MET A 219 -3.35 -2.59 -18.25
C MET A 219 -4.42 -1.60 -17.79
N LEU A 220 -4.13 -0.30 -17.80
CA LEU A 220 -5.10 0.76 -17.51
C LEU A 220 -6.25 0.78 -18.52
N LEU A 221 -5.96 0.66 -19.82
CA LEU A 221 -7.01 0.55 -20.84
C LEU A 221 -7.86 -0.71 -20.63
N GLY A 222 -7.24 -1.83 -20.25
CA GLY A 222 -7.93 -3.05 -19.87
C GLY A 222 -8.92 -2.84 -18.72
N SER A 223 -8.52 -2.12 -17.66
CA SER A 223 -9.44 -1.83 -16.55
C SER A 223 -10.60 -0.92 -16.96
N VAL A 224 -10.39 0.02 -17.89
CA VAL A 224 -11.46 0.86 -18.45
C VAL A 224 -12.47 0.02 -19.25
N ILE A 225 -12.01 -0.95 -20.03
CA ILE A 225 -12.91 -1.86 -20.77
C ILE A 225 -13.75 -2.67 -19.78
N VAL A 226 -13.15 -3.22 -18.73
CA VAL A 226 -13.87 -3.94 -17.67
C VAL A 226 -14.90 -3.03 -17.00
N PHE A 227 -14.54 -1.78 -16.71
CA PHE A 227 -15.46 -0.79 -16.15
C PHE A 227 -16.69 -0.59 -17.04
N ILE A 228 -16.51 -0.38 -18.35
CA ILE A 228 -17.61 -0.19 -19.31
C ILE A 228 -18.52 -1.41 -19.34
N VAL A 229 -17.95 -2.62 -19.36
CA VAL A 229 -18.71 -3.88 -19.36
C VAL A 229 -19.52 -4.03 -18.08
N VAL A 230 -18.93 -3.80 -16.92
CA VAL A 230 -19.64 -3.91 -15.64
C VAL A 230 -20.73 -2.83 -15.54
N TYR A 231 -20.46 -1.61 -15.99
CA TYR A 231 -21.45 -0.55 -16.04
C TYR A 231 -22.65 -0.97 -16.91
N ALA A 232 -22.43 -1.48 -18.12
CA ALA A 232 -23.52 -1.98 -18.97
C ALA A 232 -24.31 -3.12 -18.29
N LEU A 233 -23.62 -4.10 -17.70
CA LEU A 233 -24.25 -5.23 -17.00
C LEU A 233 -25.06 -4.79 -15.77
N ALA A 234 -24.56 -3.86 -14.98
CA ALA A 234 -25.26 -3.35 -13.80
C ALA A 234 -26.61 -2.71 -14.17
N GLY A 235 -26.66 -1.96 -15.29
CA GLY A 235 -27.89 -1.36 -15.79
C GLY A 235 -28.90 -2.39 -16.31
N ILE A 236 -28.43 -3.53 -16.83
CA ILE A 236 -29.28 -4.66 -17.26
C ILE A 236 -29.81 -5.43 -16.04
N ILE A 237 -28.97 -5.71 -15.05
CA ILE A 237 -29.33 -6.49 -13.85
C ILE A 237 -30.29 -5.72 -12.95
N LYS A 238 -30.09 -4.40 -12.79
CA LYS A 238 -30.94 -3.52 -12.00
C LYS A 238 -31.43 -2.33 -12.83
N PRO A 239 -32.47 -2.52 -13.66
CA PRO A 239 -33.06 -1.44 -14.43
C PRO A 239 -33.56 -0.31 -13.52
N GLY A 240 -33.27 0.94 -13.87
CA GLY A 240 -33.66 2.12 -13.06
C GLY A 240 -32.78 2.37 -11.82
N ILE A 241 -31.59 1.77 -11.76
CA ILE A 241 -30.59 2.08 -10.75
C ILE A 241 -30.22 3.58 -10.75
N ASP A 242 -30.05 4.15 -9.56
CA ASP A 242 -29.56 5.52 -9.41
C ASP A 242 -28.17 5.69 -10.06
N ALA A 243 -27.92 6.85 -10.67
CA ALA A 243 -26.71 7.11 -11.43
C ALA A 243 -25.43 7.00 -10.59
N ASN A 244 -25.46 7.43 -9.32
CA ASN A 244 -24.30 7.33 -8.44
C ASN A 244 -24.06 5.88 -8.03
N GLN A 245 -25.13 5.17 -7.64
CA GLN A 245 -25.02 3.74 -7.29
C GLN A 245 -24.52 2.91 -8.48
N HIS A 246 -24.95 3.26 -9.69
CA HIS A 246 -24.55 2.59 -10.93
C HIS A 246 -23.06 2.79 -11.21
N PHE A 247 -22.58 4.03 -11.06
CA PHE A 247 -21.17 4.34 -11.19
C PHE A 247 -20.33 3.64 -10.13
N ASP A 248 -20.74 3.69 -8.86
CA ASP A 248 -20.03 3.09 -7.73
C ASP A 248 -19.85 1.58 -7.90
N ILE A 249 -20.90 0.86 -8.31
CA ILE A 249 -20.81 -0.59 -8.57
C ILE A 249 -19.78 -0.89 -9.66
N ALA A 250 -19.82 -0.15 -10.77
CA ALA A 250 -18.88 -0.33 -11.87
C ALA A 250 -17.44 0.03 -11.46
N TYR A 251 -17.27 1.14 -10.75
CA TYR A 251 -15.99 1.66 -10.28
C TYR A 251 -15.36 0.69 -9.26
N TYR A 252 -16.10 0.29 -8.23
CA TYR A 252 -15.61 -0.64 -7.20
C TYR A 252 -15.32 -2.02 -7.78
N THR A 253 -16.18 -2.54 -8.66
CA THR A 253 -15.96 -3.87 -9.24
C THR A 253 -14.79 -3.87 -10.22
N ALA A 254 -14.64 -2.84 -11.07
CA ALA A 254 -13.61 -2.84 -12.10
C ALA A 254 -12.27 -2.34 -11.56
N ILE A 255 -12.23 -1.20 -10.88
CA ILE A 255 -10.97 -0.55 -10.52
C ILE A 255 -10.45 -1.05 -9.16
N LEU A 256 -11.31 -1.08 -8.13
CA LEU A 256 -10.86 -1.51 -6.80
C LEU A 256 -10.50 -3.00 -6.76
N SER A 257 -11.11 -3.84 -7.60
CA SER A 257 -10.74 -5.27 -7.67
C SER A 257 -9.32 -5.48 -8.21
N PHE A 258 -8.92 -4.78 -9.27
CA PHE A 258 -7.54 -4.81 -9.76
C PHE A 258 -6.57 -4.22 -8.73
N LEU A 259 -6.99 -3.16 -8.04
CA LEU A 259 -6.18 -2.54 -7.01
C LEU A 259 -5.98 -3.48 -5.81
N TRP A 260 -6.99 -4.25 -5.41
CA TRP A 260 -6.84 -5.27 -4.36
C TRP A 260 -6.04 -6.49 -4.86
N ILE A 261 -6.22 -6.93 -6.11
CA ILE A 261 -5.34 -7.96 -6.69
C ILE A 261 -3.88 -7.54 -6.57
N HIS A 262 -3.56 -6.28 -6.89
CA HIS A 262 -2.24 -5.71 -6.67
C HIS A 262 -1.84 -5.77 -5.20
N TYR A 263 -2.67 -5.26 -4.28
CA TYR A 263 -2.35 -5.29 -2.85
C TYR A 263 -2.05 -6.70 -2.31
N TYR A 264 -2.81 -7.69 -2.79
CA TYR A 264 -2.63 -9.09 -2.44
C TYR A 264 -1.29 -9.62 -2.95
N HIS A 265 -0.95 -9.39 -4.22
CA HIS A 265 0.30 -9.86 -4.80
C HIS A 265 1.53 -9.20 -4.16
N ASP A 266 1.42 -7.91 -3.92
CA ASP A 266 2.43 -7.11 -3.26
C ASP A 266 2.75 -7.64 -1.86
N HIS A 267 1.75 -8.10 -1.12
CA HIS A 267 1.95 -8.70 0.20
C HIS A 267 2.95 -9.87 0.18
N PHE A 268 2.97 -10.68 -0.88
CA PHE A 268 3.93 -11.77 -1.05
C PHE A 268 5.26 -11.29 -1.64
N LEU A 269 5.21 -10.39 -2.63
CA LEU A 269 6.42 -9.85 -3.27
C LEU A 269 7.33 -9.14 -2.26
N PHE A 270 6.75 -8.43 -1.30
CA PHE A 270 7.47 -7.67 -0.26
C PHE A 270 7.99 -8.49 0.91
N THR A 271 8.22 -9.78 0.69
CA THR A 271 8.95 -10.65 1.62
C THR A 271 10.31 -11.07 1.07
N ASN A 272 10.60 -10.78 -0.21
CA ASN A 272 11.84 -11.18 -0.87
C ASN A 272 12.84 -10.01 -0.92
N PHE A 273 13.82 -10.04 0.00
CA PHE A 273 14.87 -9.01 0.13
C PHE A 273 16.11 -9.33 -0.73
N GLU A 274 16.29 -10.58 -1.12
CA GLU A 274 17.45 -11.10 -1.83
C GLU A 274 17.41 -10.81 -3.34
N ALA A 275 16.23 -10.45 -3.86
CA ALA A 275 16.04 -10.07 -5.26
C ALA A 275 16.93 -8.90 -5.71
N LEU A 276 17.44 -8.09 -4.78
CA LEU A 276 18.34 -6.97 -5.05
C LEU A 276 19.83 -7.32 -4.88
N ASP A 277 20.18 -8.48 -4.32
CA ASP A 277 21.57 -8.85 -4.03
C ASP A 277 22.43 -8.99 -5.27
N ALA A 278 21.85 -9.52 -6.35
CA ALA A 278 22.56 -9.69 -7.63
C ALA A 278 23.07 -8.34 -8.18
N ALA A 279 22.30 -7.26 -7.97
CA ALA A 279 22.68 -5.92 -8.43
C ALA A 279 23.83 -5.32 -7.63
N TYR A 280 23.92 -5.65 -6.33
CA TYR A 280 24.99 -5.15 -5.47
C TYR A 280 26.26 -6.01 -5.52
N LYS A 281 26.16 -7.28 -5.91
CA LYS A 281 27.34 -8.16 -6.12
C LYS A 281 28.06 -7.89 -7.44
N GLY A 282 27.42 -7.20 -8.38
CA GLY A 282 27.98 -6.82 -9.68
C GLY A 282 28.53 -5.40 -9.79
N ALA A 283 28.51 -4.62 -8.70
CA ALA A 283 29.09 -3.28 -8.59
C ALA A 283 30.40 -3.32 -7.80
#